data_AF-A0A535KG09-F1
#
_entry.id   AF-A0A535KG09-F1
#
_cell.length_a   1.000
_cell.length_b   1.000
_cell.length_c   1.000
_cell.angle_alpha   90.00
_cell.angle_beta   90.00
_cell.angle_gamma   90.00
#
_symmetry.space_group_name_H-M   'P 1'
#
loop_
_entity.id
_entity.type
_entity.pdbx_description
1 polymer ?
#
loop_
_entity_poly.entity_id
_entity_poly.type
_entity_poly.pdbx_seq_one_letter_code
_entity_poly.pdbx_strand_id
1 'polypeptide(L)' 'MKLIGLTGGAGSGKSTVAEMFRELGAAIVDADAATHALYEPGSLGFDLIEGEFG' A
#
# COMPACT_ATOMS: atom_id res chain seq x y z
N MET A 1 -6.94 15.41 -12.90
CA MET A 1 -5.92 14.46 -12.40
C MET A 1 -6.25 13.07 -12.92
N LYS A 2 -5.28 12.29 -13.39
CA LYS A 2 -5.51 10.90 -13.82
C LYS A 2 -5.08 9.96 -12.70
N LEU A 3 -5.90 8.97 -12.38
CA LEU A 3 -5.58 7.90 -11.43
C LEU A 3 -5.21 6.65 -12.24
N ILE A 4 -4.04 6.08 -11.95
CA ILE A 4 -3.48 4.94 -12.69
C ILE A 4 -3.14 3.85 -11.68
N GLY A 5 -3.64 2.63 -11.89
CA GLY A 5 -3.29 1.47 -11.08
C GLY A 5 -2.01 0.80 -11.60
N LEU A 6 -1.01 0.69 -10.73
CA LEU A 6 0.19 -0.11 -10.99
C LEU A 6 0.05 -1.48 -10.30
N THR A 7 0.08 -2.56 -11.07
CA THR A 7 -0.11 -3.93 -10.57
C THR A 7 0.89 -4.91 -11.19
N GLY A 8 0.89 -6.14 -10.69
CA GLY A 8 1.86 -7.19 -11.03
C GLY A 8 2.00 -8.21 -9.90
N GLY A 9 2.51 -9.41 -10.23
CA GLY A 9 2.73 -10.48 -9.25
C GLY A 9 3.74 -10.13 -8.15
N ALA A 10 3.79 -10.95 -7.11
CA ALA A 10 4.84 -10.84 -6.09
C ALA A 10 6.23 -10.97 -6.74
N GLY A 11 7.17 -10.10 -6.38
CA GLY A 11 8.52 -10.08 -6.96
C GLY A 11 8.61 -9.52 -8.39
N SER A 12 7.53 -9.00 -8.98
CA SER A 12 7.55 -8.51 -10.38
C SER A 12 8.18 -7.12 -10.58
N GLY A 13 8.75 -6.52 -9.54
CA GLY A 13 9.37 -5.18 -9.63
C GLY A 13 8.40 -3.99 -9.59
N LYS A 14 7.16 -4.16 -9.08
CA LYS A 14 6.19 -3.06 -8.95
C LYS A 14 6.76 -1.84 -8.22
N SER A 15 7.42 -2.06 -7.08
CA SER A 15 8.02 -0.98 -6.28
C SER A 15 9.08 -0.25 -7.08
N THR A 16 9.90 -0.96 -7.87
CA THR A 16 10.88 -0.34 -8.78
C THR A 16 10.22 0.58 -9.81
N VAL A 17 9.13 0.12 -10.43
CA VAL A 17 8.39 0.95 -11.40
C VAL A 17 7.67 2.13 -10.71
N ALA A 18 7.18 1.95 -9.50
CA ALA A 18 6.58 3.03 -8.70
C ALA A 18 7.60 4.13 -8.39
N GLU A 19 8.84 3.76 -8.04
CA GLU A 19 9.95 4.72 -7.86
C GLU A 19 10.27 5.47 -9.16
N MET A 20 10.34 4.78 -10.30
CA MET A 20 10.56 5.43 -11.60
C MET A 20 9.46 6.47 -11.90
N PHE A 21 8.19 6.17 -11.59
CA PHE A 21 7.12 7.15 -11.74
C PHE A 21 7.27 8.33 -10.78
N ARG A 22 7.72 8.10 -9.55
CA ARG A 22 8.01 9.16 -8.58
C ARG A 22 9.12 10.08 -9.05
N GLU A 23 10.20 9.53 -9.60
CA GLU A 23 11.32 10.30 -10.19
C GLU A 23 10.85 11.17 -11.36
N LEU A 24 9.84 10.73 -12.11
CA LEU A 24 9.19 11.49 -13.18
C LEU A 24 8.16 12.52 -12.67
N GLY A 25 8.00 12.66 -11.34
CA GLY A 25 7.11 13.63 -10.71
C GLY A 25 5.69 13.14 -10.44
N ALA A 26 5.41 11.84 -10.57
CA ALA A 26 4.11 11.30 -10.20
C ALA A 26 3.96 11.22 -8.67
N ALA A 27 2.76 11.60 -8.19
CA ALA A 27 2.36 11.25 -6.84
C ALA A 27 2.07 9.74 -6.77
N ILE A 28 2.67 9.06 -5.80
CA ILE A 28 2.49 7.62 -5.59
C ILE A 28 1.64 7.41 -4.35
N VAL A 29 0.58 6.60 -4.51
CA VAL A 29 -0.18 6.05 -3.39
C VAL A 29 0.17 4.58 -3.30
N ASP A 30 0.84 4.19 -2.22
CA ASP A 30 1.22 2.80 -1.95
C ASP A 30 0.10 2.11 -1.16
N ALA A 31 -0.56 1.15 -1.80
CA ALA A 31 -1.66 0.42 -1.19
C ALA A 31 -1.20 -0.55 -0.10
N ASP A 32 -0.01 -1.15 -0.24
CA ASP A 32 0.52 -2.12 0.73
C ASP A 32 0.89 -1.38 2.02
N ALA A 33 1.60 -0.25 1.89
CA ALA A 33 1.94 0.60 3.04
C ALA A 33 0.70 1.19 3.73
N ALA A 34 -0.27 1.67 2.95
CA ALA A 34 -1.51 2.21 3.49
C ALA A 34 -2.30 1.15 4.26
N THR A 35 -2.38 -0.08 3.72
CA THR A 35 -3.10 -1.17 4.38
C THR A 35 -2.38 -1.57 5.66
N HIS A 36 -1.05 -1.67 5.65
CA HIS A 36 -0.27 -1.99 6.85
C HIS A 36 -0.54 -1.02 8.00
N ALA A 37 -0.54 0.28 7.71
CA ALA A 37 -0.84 1.32 8.69
C ALA A 37 -2.25 1.21 9.29
N LEU A 38 -3.23 0.68 8.56
CA LEU A 38 -4.60 0.53 9.05
C LEU A 38 -4.72 -0.49 10.19
N TYR A 39 -3.78 -1.42 10.31
CA TYR A 39 -3.81 -2.49 11.32
C TYR A 39 -2.55 -2.53 12.19
N GLU A 40 -1.78 -1.45 12.27
CA GLU A 40 -0.69 -1.33 13.24
C GLU A 40 -1.23 -1.42 14.69
N PRO A 41 -0.46 -1.96 15.66
CA PRO A 41 -0.90 -2.06 17.04
C PRO A 41 -1.42 -0.72 17.60
N GLY A 42 -2.61 -0.76 18.22
CA GLY A 42 -3.29 0.43 18.75
C GLY A 42 -4.11 1.21 17.71
N SER A 43 -4.22 0.70 16.47
CA SER A 43 -5.17 1.21 15.48
C SER A 43 -6.54 0.55 15.61
N LEU A 44 -7.58 1.21 15.08
CA LEU A 44 -8.92 0.63 14.99
C LEU A 44 -8.91 -0.68 14.19
N GLY A 45 -8.13 -0.77 13.11
CA GLY A 45 -8.07 -2.00 12.31
C GLY A 45 -7.41 -3.15 13.07
N PHE A 46 -6.44 -2.87 13.96
CA PHE A 46 -5.87 -3.88 14.84
C PHE A 46 -6.94 -4.45 15.78
N ASP A 47 -7.67 -3.58 16.50
CA ASP A 47 -8.72 -4.00 17.44
C ASP A 47 -9.82 -4.84 16.74
N LEU A 48 -10.18 -4.47 15.50
CA LEU A 48 -11.15 -5.22 14.69
C LEU A 48 -10.63 -6.61 14.28
N ILE A 49 -9.34 -6.72 13.92
CA ILE A 49 -8.72 -8.00 13.57
C ILE A 49 -8.57 -8.88 14.80
N GLU A 50 -8.12 -8.35 15.93
CA GLU A 50 -8.02 -9.09 17.21
C GLU A 50 -9.41 -9.58 17.67
N GLY A 51 -10.45 -8.73 17.55
CA GLY A 51 -11.81 -9.09 17.90
C GLY A 51 -12.40 -10.23 17.05
N GLU A 52 -11.96 -10.38 15.79
CA GLU A 52 -12.45 -11.42 14.88
C GLU A 52 -11.61 -12.71 14.95
N PHE A 53 -10.28 -12.59 15.11
CA PHE A 53 -9.35 -13.70 14.95
C PHE A 53 -8.60 -14.13 16.23
N GLY A 54 -8.67 -13.36 17.32
CA GLY A 54 -8.01 -13.62 18.62
C GLY A 54 -6.58 -13.10 18.68
#